data_AF-A0A0Q7IFT5-F1
#
_entry.id   AF-A0A0Q7IFT5-F1
#
_cell.length_a   1.000
_cell.length_b   1.000
_cell.length_c   1.000
_cell.angle_alpha   90.00
_cell.angle_beta   90.00
_cell.angle_gamma   90.00
#
_symmetry.space_group_name_H-M   'P 1'
#
loop_
_entity.id
_entity.type
_entity.pdbx_description
1 polymer ?
#
loop_
_entity_poly.entity_id
_entity_poly.type
_entity_poly.pdbx_seq_one_letter_code
_entity_poly.pdbx_strand_id
1 'polypeptide(L)' 'MHAPGIWGILVVAVVVILLFGRGKISGMMGEVASGIKAFQKGMKDDDKPVERVTTTAAAPVGEPEKKDV' A
#
# COMPACT_ATOMS: atom_id res chain seq x y z
N MET A 1 -0.89 -2.60 -36.77
CA MET A 1 -0.67 -3.24 -35.46
C MET A 1 -1.14 -2.26 -34.39
N HIS A 2 -2.37 -2.43 -33.87
CA HIS A 2 -2.87 -1.56 -32.79
C HIS A 2 -2.45 -2.19 -31.47
N ALA A 3 -1.37 -1.68 -30.87
CA ALA A 3 -1.15 -1.91 -29.45
C ALA A 3 -2.45 -1.50 -28.74
N PRO A 4 -2.98 -2.30 -27.79
CA PRO A 4 -4.11 -1.86 -27.00
C PRO A 4 -3.63 -0.59 -26.30
N GLY A 5 -4.10 0.55 -26.78
CA GLY A 5 -3.82 1.83 -26.15
C GLY A 5 -4.34 1.80 -24.72
N ILE A 6 -4.14 2.89 -23.99
CA ILE A 6 -4.62 3.06 -22.61
C ILE A 6 -6.08 2.60 -22.43
N TRP A 7 -6.91 2.78 -23.47
CA TRP A 7 -8.29 2.29 -23.56
C TRP A 7 -8.46 0.76 -23.43
N GLY A 8 -7.59 -0.05 -24.06
CA GLY A 8 -7.67 -1.51 -23.99
C GLY A 8 -7.30 -2.03 -22.60
N ILE A 9 -6.30 -1.43 -21.96
CA ILE A 9 -5.89 -1.78 -20.59
C ILE A 9 -7.01 -1.46 -19.59
N LEU A 10 -7.74 -0.36 -19.78
CA LEU A 10 -8.88 -0.02 -18.94
C LEU A 10 -10.00 -1.08 -19.00
N VAL A 11 -10.34 -1.57 -20.19
CA VAL A 11 -11.35 -2.63 -20.35
C VAL A 11 -10.91 -3.91 -19.66
N VAL A 12 -9.64 -4.30 -19.81
CA VAL A 12 -9.08 -5.49 -19.14
C VAL A 12 -9.12 -5.33 -17.62
N ALA A 13 -8.76 -4.16 -17.09
CA ALA A 13 -8.80 -3.89 -15.66
C ALA A 13 -10.21 -4.03 -15.08
N VAL A 14 -11.23 -3.55 -15.78
CA VAL A 14 -12.65 -3.70 -15.37
C VAL A 14 -13.05 -5.18 -15.31
N VAL A 15 -12.67 -5.97 -16.32
CA VAL A 15 -12.96 -7.42 -16.36
C VAL A 15 -12.29 -8.14 -15.19
N VAL A 16 -11.03 -7.82 -14.88
CA VAL A 16 -10.31 -8.41 -13.74
C VAL A 16 -10.99 -8.07 -12.41
N ILE A 17 -11.43 -6.82 -12.22
CA ILE A 17 -12.14 -6.42 -11.00
C ILE A 17 -13.49 -7.15 -10.87
N LEU A 18 -14.19 -7.42 -11.97
CA LEU A 18 -15.44 -8.18 -11.97
C LEU A 18 -15.22 -9.67 -11.66
N LEU A 19 -14.18 -10.29 -12.22
CA LEU A 19 -13.89 -11.72 -12.00
C LEU A 19 -13.40 -12.02 -10.58
N PHE A 20 -12.54 -11.15 -10.04
CA PHE A 20 -11.96 -11.36 -8.71
C PHE A 20 -12.77 -10.68 -7.59
N GLY A 21 -13.61 -9.70 -7.93
CA GLY A 21 -14.41 -8.91 -6.99
C GLY A 21 -13.56 -7.93 -6.16
N ARG A 22 -14.15 -6.80 -5.75
CA ARG A 22 -13.43 -5.74 -5.00
C ARG A 22 -12.83 -6.22 -3.67
N GLY A 23 -13.45 -7.22 -3.04
CA GLY A 23 -13.09 -7.69 -1.71
C GLY A 23 -11.79 -8.49 -1.64
N LYS A 24 -11.49 -9.29 -2.67
CA LYS A 24 -10.26 -10.10 -2.75
C LYS A 24 -9.03 -9.25 -3.07
N ILE A 25 -9.21 -8.25 -3.94
CA ILE A 25 -8.11 -7.42 -4.45
C ILE A 25 -7.54 -6.53 -3.35
N SER A 26 -8.36 -5.97 -2.45
CA SER A 26 -7.88 -5.02 -1.45
C SER A 26 -6.87 -5.63 -0.46
N GLY A 27 -7.07 -6.86 -0.01
CA GLY A 27 -6.14 -7.54 0.91
C GLY A 27 -4.82 -7.89 0.23
N MET A 28 -4.91 -8.47 -0.98
CA MET A 28 -3.74 -8.89 -1.75
C MET A 28 -2.91 -7.69 -2.25
N MET A 29 -3.57 -6.60 -2.65
CA MET A 29 -2.89 -5.37 -3.07
C MET A 29 -2.11 -4.73 -1.92
N GLY A 30 -2.58 -4.85 -0.66
CA GLY A 30 -1.87 -4.32 0.51
C GLY A 30 -0.55 -5.04 0.81
N GLU A 31 -0.55 -6.38 0.75
CA GLU A 31 0.66 -7.19 0.93
C GLU A 31 1.64 -7.01 -0.23
N VAL A 32 1.14 -6.99 -1.47
CA VAL A 32 1.95 -6.72 -2.67
C VAL A 32 2.52 -5.31 -2.66
N ALA A 33 1.74 -4.30 -2.26
CA ALA A 33 2.23 -2.92 -2.16
C ALA A 33 3.32 -2.78 -1.10
N SER A 34 3.20 -3.47 0.03
CA SER A 34 4.24 -3.49 1.07
C SER A 34 5.54 -4.12 0.57
N GLY A 35 5.45 -5.22 -0.19
CA GLY A 35 6.61 -5.87 -0.82
C GLY A 35 7.28 -4.98 -1.88
N ILE A 36 6.50 -4.38 -2.78
CA ILE A 36 7.02 -3.46 -3.81
C ILE A 36 7.61 -2.19 -3.17
N LYS A 37 7.00 -1.66 -2.08
CA LYS A 37 7.51 -0.48 -1.36
C LYS A 37 8.82 -0.76 -0.65
N ALA A 38 8.97 -1.94 -0.03
CA ALA A 38 10.22 -2.38 0.56
C ALA A 38 11.32 -2.58 -0.50
N PHE A 39 10.96 -3.15 -1.65
CA PHE A 39 11.88 -3.31 -2.79
C PHE A 39 12.34 -1.96 -3.36
N GLN A 40 11.41 -1.02 -3.55
CA GLN A 40 11.75 0.34 -3.99
C GLN A 40 12.58 1.09 -2.95
N LYS A 41 12.28 0.92 -1.65
CA LYS A 41 13.05 1.55 -0.57
C LYS A 41 14.47 0.99 -0.49
N GLY A 42 14.65 -0.33 -0.64
CA GLY A 42 15.97 -0.95 -0.73
C GLY A 42 16.81 -0.37 -1.86
N MET A 43 16.28 -0.31 -3.08
CA MET A 43 16.98 0.31 -4.22
C MET A 43 17.30 1.80 -4.05
N LYS A 44 16.46 2.54 -3.33
CA LYS A 44 16.67 3.97 -3.08
C LYS A 44 17.64 4.25 -1.93
N ASP A 45 17.70 3.38 -0.92
CA ASP A 45 18.65 3.50 0.20
C ASP A 45 20.08 3.16 -0.25
N ASP A 46 20.28 2.39 -1.34
CA ASP A 46 21.59 2.28 -2.02
C ASP A 46 22.07 3.62 -2.61
N ASP A 47 21.14 4.56 -2.89
CA ASP A 47 21.44 5.85 -3.54
C ASP A 47 21.38 7.05 -2.56
N LYS A 48 20.94 6.87 -1.30
CA LYS A 48 20.74 7.97 -0.35
C LYS A 48 20.91 7.55 1.12
N PRO A 49 21.62 8.34 1.97
CA PRO A 49 21.75 8.03 3.39
C PRO A 49 20.40 8.15 4.14
N VAL A 50 19.92 6.96 4.53
CA VAL A 50 18.86 6.55 5.47
C VAL A 50 18.06 7.64 6.20
N GLU A 51 16.80 7.85 5.78
CA GLU A 51 15.75 8.40 6.64
C GLU A 51 14.79 7.25 7.04
N ARG A 52 14.81 6.90 8.33
CA ARG A 52 13.89 5.90 8.92
C ARG A 52 12.49 6.49 8.98
N VAL A 53 11.59 5.96 8.16
CA VAL A 53 10.15 6.12 8.37
C VAL A 53 9.77 5.22 9.55
N THR A 54 9.69 5.81 10.72
CA THR A 54 9.01 5.25 11.89
C THR A 54 7.52 5.17 11.57
N THR A 55 7.00 3.95 11.49
CA THR A 55 5.57 3.68 11.67
C THR A 55 5.20 4.09 13.10
N THR A 56 4.72 5.32 13.27
CA THR A 56 3.83 5.69 14.37
C THR A 56 2.42 5.61 13.84
N ALA A 57 1.77 4.47 14.06
CA ALA A 57 0.33 4.34 14.03
C ALA A 57 -0.08 3.15 14.92
N ALA A 58 0.00 3.37 16.22
CA ALA A 58 -0.75 2.61 17.23
C ALA A 58 -1.12 3.59 18.35
N ALA A 59 -2.20 4.34 18.15
CA ALA A 59 -3.00 4.81 19.29
C ALA A 59 -3.92 3.64 19.67
N PRO A 60 -3.87 3.21 20.93
CA PRO A 60 -5.04 3.43 21.78
C PRO A 60 -4.64 3.91 23.17
N VAL A 61 -5.65 4.28 23.97
CA VAL A 61 -5.61 4.70 25.38
C VAL A 61 -5.59 6.22 25.59
N GLY A 62 -6.76 6.82 25.36
CA GLY A 62 -7.26 7.87 26.24
C GLY A 62 -7.93 7.22 27.47
N GLU A 63 -7.70 7.81 28.64
CA GLU A 63 -8.08 7.44 30.02
C GLU A 63 -7.53 6.11 30.59
N PRO A 64 -6.72 6.17 31.69
CA PRO A 64 -7.19 6.51 33.05
C PRO A 64 -6.27 7.55 33.78
N GLU A 65 -6.82 8.58 34.45
CA GLU A 65 -7.11 8.64 35.89
C GLU A 65 -5.99 9.26 36.78
N LYS A 66 -6.42 10.17 37.69
CA LYS A 66 -5.75 10.74 38.89
C LYS A 66 -4.68 11.83 38.71
N LYS A 67 -5.08 13.08 38.95
CA LYS A 67 -4.19 14.13 39.47
C LYS A 67 -4.71 14.55 40.85
N ASP A 68 -4.34 13.76 41.85
CA ASP A 68 -4.21 14.21 43.23
C ASP A 68 -2.86 14.95 43.36
N VAL A 69 -2.82 15.90 44.31
CA VAL A 69 -1.74 16.85 44.69
C VAL A 69 -1.79 18.22 44.00
#